data_AF-A0A5D6YI94-F1
#
_entry.id   AF-A0A5D6YI94-F1
#
_cell.length_a   1.000
_cell.length_b   1.000
_cell.length_c   1.000
_cell.angle_alpha   90.00
_cell.angle_beta   90.00
_cell.angle_gamma   90.00
#
_symmetry.space_group_name_H-M   'P 1'
#
loop_
_entity.id
_entity.type
_entity.pdbx_description
1 polymer ?
#
loop_
_entity_poly.entity_id
_entity_poly.type
_entity_poly.pdbx_seq_one_letter_code
_entity_poly.pdbx_strand_id
1 'polypeptide(L)'
;MPTRHFTLLLAFALLLVAILAADGVAKKATPAPTPTPVLATKKSSSENPTVASSGSAGSTGAISSVAPAPTPAPTPVPIHSAQAKSTTFRVADNLVCPDLVAERLNAVYTKNRKVFASCMESSAYQIFPYSGKVPTSQDITLMVQSPACMAIITAVVMSNLPACSLGDMPVKAVVETLLKISVDMADGASAPSAIQFHALMSWRRDVNAAKQAGVPYDGDSELYAIFKKAIARALSTTSVKVLPNLTI
;
A
#
# COMPACT_ATOMS: atom_id res chain seq x y z
N MET A 1 -37.45 23.62 4.29
CA MET A 1 -37.91 22.27 3.90
C MET A 1 -36.69 21.39 3.64
N PRO A 2 -36.35 20.41 4.51
CA PRO A 2 -35.11 19.61 4.37
C PRO A 2 -35.32 18.18 3.84
N THR A 3 -36.54 17.77 3.49
CA THR A 3 -36.92 16.36 3.33
C THR A 3 -36.29 15.62 2.15
N ARG A 4 -35.99 16.30 1.02
CA ARG A 4 -35.57 15.62 -0.23
C ARG A 4 -34.18 14.96 -0.18
N HIS A 5 -33.22 15.50 0.59
CA HIS A 5 -31.88 14.88 0.66
C HIS A 5 -31.86 13.61 1.54
N PHE A 6 -32.69 13.57 2.58
CA PHE A 6 -32.72 12.42 3.50
C PHE A 6 -33.25 11.16 2.80
N THR A 7 -34.29 11.29 1.97
CA THR A 7 -34.86 10.18 1.19
C THR A 7 -33.84 9.58 0.20
N LEU A 8 -33.01 10.42 -0.43
CA LEU A 8 -32.01 9.96 -1.40
C LEU A 8 -30.89 9.15 -0.72
N LEU A 9 -30.41 9.62 0.43
CA LEU A 9 -29.41 8.90 1.23
C LEU A 9 -29.95 7.57 1.77
N LEU A 10 -31.20 7.54 2.23
CA LEU A 10 -31.84 6.32 2.73
C LEU A 10 -32.02 5.28 1.62
N ALA A 11 -32.41 5.72 0.40
CA ALA A 11 -32.51 4.85 -0.77
C ALA A 11 -31.15 4.27 -1.19
N PHE A 12 -30.08 5.07 -1.15
CA PHE A 12 -28.72 4.60 -1.46
C PHE A 12 -28.21 3.58 -0.43
N ALA A 13 -28.49 3.79 0.85
CA ALA A 13 -28.15 2.85 1.92
C ALA A 13 -28.91 1.52 1.77
N LEU A 14 -30.22 1.56 1.49
CA LEU A 14 -31.03 0.37 1.26
C LEU A 14 -30.57 -0.43 0.03
N LEU A 15 -30.18 0.24 -1.06
CA LEU A 15 -29.63 -0.41 -2.25
C LEU A 15 -28.30 -1.12 -1.95
N LEU A 16 -27.42 -0.50 -1.17
CA LEU A 16 -26.16 -1.09 -0.71
C LEU A 16 -26.37 -2.33 0.17
N VAL A 17 -27.36 -2.32 1.06
CA VAL A 17 -27.70 -3.48 1.90
C VAL A 17 -28.33 -4.61 1.07
N ALA A 18 -29.21 -4.29 0.11
CA ALA A 18 -29.84 -5.28 -0.75
C ALA A 18 -28.83 -6.06 -1.62
N ILE A 19 -27.82 -5.38 -2.15
CA ILE A 19 -26.74 -6.00 -2.96
C ILE A 19 -25.88 -6.96 -2.11
N LEU A 20 -25.76 -6.75 -0.80
CA LEU A 20 -24.97 -7.61 0.11
C LEU A 20 -25.74 -8.83 0.64
N ALA A 21 -27.03 -8.99 0.32
CA ALA A 21 -27.90 -10.00 0.91
C ALA A 21 -28.37 -11.10 -0.05
N ALA A 22 -28.01 -11.05 -1.34
CA ALA A 22 -28.61 -11.88 -2.39
C ALA A 22 -27.94 -13.26 -2.57
N ASP A 23 -26.62 -13.34 -2.60
CA ASP A 23 -25.88 -14.51 -3.11
C ASP A 23 -25.49 -15.53 -2.03
N GLY A 24 -26.50 -16.24 -1.51
CA GLY A 24 -26.37 -17.32 -0.53
C GLY A 24 -26.70 -18.71 -1.08
N VAL A 25 -25.95 -19.21 -2.07
CA VAL A 25 -26.12 -20.58 -2.65
C VAL A 25 -24.75 -21.30 -2.73
N ALA A 26 -24.74 -22.63 -2.63
CA ALA A 26 -23.56 -23.41 -2.20
C ALA A 26 -23.09 -24.51 -3.19
N LYS A 27 -21.88 -25.04 -2.89
CA LYS A 27 -21.18 -26.20 -3.52
C LYS A 27 -20.48 -25.85 -4.86
N LYS A 28 -19.41 -26.53 -5.28
CA LYS A 28 -18.79 -27.79 -4.82
C LYS A 28 -17.25 -27.75 -5.00
N ALA A 29 -16.49 -28.35 -4.09
CA ALA A 29 -15.02 -28.43 -4.21
C ALA A 29 -14.54 -29.58 -5.13
N THR A 30 -13.42 -29.33 -5.83
CA THR A 30 -12.62 -30.31 -6.58
C THR A 30 -11.13 -29.89 -6.50
N PRO A 31 -10.16 -30.78 -6.18
CA PRO A 31 -8.77 -30.39 -5.94
C PRO A 31 -7.83 -30.63 -7.15
N ALA A 32 -6.81 -29.77 -7.30
CA ALA A 32 -5.64 -29.95 -8.16
C ALA A 32 -4.49 -29.00 -7.69
N PRO A 33 -3.23 -29.14 -8.15
CA PRO A 33 -2.33 -30.22 -7.71
C PRO A 33 -1.00 -29.68 -7.11
N THR A 34 -0.26 -30.56 -6.43
CA THR A 34 0.98 -30.23 -5.70
C THR A 34 2.19 -29.96 -6.60
N PRO A 35 2.94 -28.86 -6.42
CA PRO A 35 4.27 -28.67 -7.00
C PRO A 35 5.39 -29.19 -6.07
N THR A 36 6.35 -29.92 -6.65
CA THR A 36 7.53 -30.49 -5.98
C THR A 36 8.63 -29.42 -5.77
N PRO A 37 9.37 -29.39 -4.65
CA PRO A 37 10.37 -28.35 -4.39
C PRO A 37 11.64 -28.46 -5.25
N VAL A 38 12.23 -27.32 -5.61
CA VAL A 38 13.56 -27.22 -6.22
C VAL A 38 14.58 -26.76 -5.18
N LEU A 39 15.79 -27.34 -5.25
CA LEU A 39 16.81 -27.27 -4.21
C LEU A 39 17.58 -25.93 -4.20
N ALA A 40 17.94 -25.46 -3.01
CA ALA A 40 18.74 -24.24 -2.81
C ALA A 40 20.25 -24.54 -2.68
N THR A 41 21.11 -23.62 -3.15
CA THR A 41 22.56 -23.67 -2.91
C THR A 41 23.13 -22.30 -2.55
N LYS A 42 23.91 -22.24 -1.45
CA LYS A 42 24.83 -21.14 -1.05
C LYS A 42 26.08 -21.17 -2.00
N LYS A 43 27.11 -20.32 -1.99
CA LYS A 43 27.64 -19.19 -1.16
C LYS A 43 28.49 -18.32 -2.17
N SER A 44 29.31 -17.29 -1.90
CA SER A 44 29.86 -16.60 -0.72
C SER A 44 30.36 -15.19 -1.07
N SER A 45 30.92 -14.49 -0.07
CA SER A 45 32.10 -13.61 -0.05
C SER A 45 32.71 -13.12 -1.39
N SER A 46 33.02 -11.83 -1.63
CA SER A 46 33.55 -10.72 -0.79
C SER A 46 35.07 -10.57 -0.85
N GLU A 47 35.57 -9.45 -1.40
CA GLU A 47 36.80 -8.78 -0.96
C GLU A 47 36.82 -7.30 -1.40
N ASN A 48 37.76 -6.51 -0.86
CA ASN A 48 37.70 -5.04 -0.83
C ASN A 48 39.00 -4.40 -1.40
N PRO A 49 38.93 -3.31 -2.20
CA PRO A 49 40.11 -2.69 -2.81
C PRO A 49 40.86 -1.75 -1.84
N THR A 50 42.19 -1.73 -1.97
CA THR A 50 43.10 -0.83 -1.23
C THR A 50 43.91 0.00 -2.23
N VAL A 51 43.87 1.34 -2.12
CA VAL A 51 44.74 2.27 -2.86
C VAL A 51 45.15 3.40 -1.91
N ALA A 52 46.37 3.94 -2.06
CA ALA A 52 46.93 4.87 -1.09
C ALA A 52 47.59 6.13 -1.70
N SER A 53 47.38 7.25 -1.00
CA SER A 53 48.35 8.35 -0.76
C SER A 53 48.53 9.51 -1.76
N SER A 54 48.86 10.66 -1.15
CA SER A 54 49.67 11.80 -1.65
C SER A 54 48.99 12.87 -2.53
N GLY A 55 49.09 14.16 -2.15
CA GLY A 55 48.41 15.24 -2.91
C GLY A 55 48.72 16.73 -2.65
N SER A 56 49.59 17.13 -1.70
CA SER A 56 50.02 18.54 -1.48
C SER A 56 48.95 19.54 -0.95
N ALA A 57 49.36 20.80 -0.74
CA ALA A 57 48.69 21.77 0.13
C ALA A 57 48.23 23.08 -0.55
N GLY A 58 47.22 23.74 0.04
CA GLY A 58 46.79 25.10 -0.30
C GLY A 58 46.23 25.80 0.94
N SER A 59 46.79 26.95 1.32
CA SER A 59 46.41 27.69 2.53
C SER A 59 45.54 28.90 2.21
N THR A 60 44.30 28.89 2.69
CA THR A 60 43.42 30.06 2.79
C THR A 60 42.56 29.94 4.04
N GLY A 61 42.34 31.06 4.75
CA GLY A 61 41.80 31.06 6.10
C GLY A 61 40.36 30.53 6.20
N ALA A 62 40.16 29.48 6.99
CA ALA A 62 38.84 28.95 7.31
C ALA A 62 38.14 29.83 8.36
N ILE A 63 37.13 30.58 7.93
CA ILE A 63 36.16 31.19 8.85
C ILE A 63 35.41 30.05 9.55
N SER A 64 35.44 30.02 10.89
CA SER A 64 34.70 29.02 11.68
C SER A 64 33.19 29.29 11.66
N SER A 65 32.55 29.01 10.52
CA SER A 65 31.12 28.81 10.46
C SER A 65 30.79 27.54 11.24
N VAL A 66 30.28 27.70 12.47
CA VAL A 66 29.72 26.59 13.23
C VAL A 66 28.44 26.17 12.52
N ALA A 67 28.55 25.19 11.64
CA ALA A 67 27.39 24.56 11.00
C ALA A 67 26.42 24.10 12.11
N PRO A 68 25.12 24.41 12.01
CA PRO A 68 24.14 23.92 12.97
C PRO A 68 24.25 22.40 13.10
N ALA A 69 24.35 21.90 14.33
CA ALA A 69 24.36 20.46 14.57
C ALA A 69 23.10 19.86 13.90
N PRO A 70 23.22 18.80 13.09
CA PRO A 70 22.09 18.28 12.33
C PRO A 70 21.00 17.87 13.32
N THR A 71 19.82 18.47 13.19
CA THR A 71 18.66 18.15 14.02
C THR A 71 18.45 16.64 14.00
N PRO A 72 18.38 15.96 15.15
CA PRO A 72 18.16 14.52 15.19
C PRO A 72 16.93 14.16 14.36
N ALA A 73 17.10 13.25 13.38
CA ALA A 73 15.98 12.77 12.59
C ALA A 73 14.91 12.19 13.54
N PRO A 74 13.62 12.52 13.35
CA PRO A 74 12.58 12.10 14.27
C PRO A 74 12.55 10.58 14.39
N THR A 75 12.51 10.09 15.62
CA THR A 75 12.56 8.66 15.93
C THR A 75 11.46 7.91 15.15
N PRO A 76 11.77 6.81 14.44
CA PRO A 76 10.76 6.05 13.72
C PRO A 76 9.63 5.58 14.64
N VAL A 77 8.39 5.92 14.28
CA VAL A 77 7.19 5.49 15.01
C VAL A 77 7.13 3.95 15.04
N PRO A 78 6.93 3.31 16.21
CA PRO A 78 6.89 1.85 16.32
C PRO A 78 5.87 1.20 15.38
N ILE A 79 6.30 0.13 14.71
CA ILE A 79 5.42 -0.78 13.96
C ILE A 79 5.13 -1.98 14.86
N HIS A 80 3.93 -2.04 15.44
CA HIS A 80 3.51 -3.20 16.23
C HIS A 80 3.21 -4.41 15.32
N SER A 81 3.27 -5.61 15.89
CA SER A 81 2.83 -6.85 15.23
C SER A 81 1.58 -7.38 15.90
N ALA A 82 0.63 -7.87 15.10
CA ALA A 82 -0.56 -8.54 15.61
C ALA A 82 -0.20 -9.82 16.38
N GLN A 83 -0.92 -10.13 17.47
CA GLN A 83 -0.68 -11.33 18.28
C GLN A 83 -1.99 -12.09 18.53
N ALA A 84 -1.97 -13.42 18.45
CA ALA A 84 -3.18 -14.26 18.44
C ALA A 84 -4.12 -14.09 19.66
N LYS A 85 -3.62 -13.60 20.80
CA LYS A 85 -4.40 -13.38 22.03
C LYS A 85 -4.30 -11.95 22.58
N SER A 86 -3.78 -10.98 21.82
CA SER A 86 -3.69 -9.59 22.29
C SER A 86 -5.09 -8.96 22.44
N THR A 87 -5.22 -8.12 23.46
CA THR A 87 -6.41 -7.28 23.73
C THR A 87 -6.39 -5.96 22.97
N THR A 88 -5.26 -5.57 22.37
CA THR A 88 -5.10 -4.31 21.63
C THR A 88 -4.91 -4.52 20.14
N PHE A 89 -4.15 -5.53 19.71
CA PHE A 89 -3.92 -5.82 18.29
C PHE A 89 -3.85 -7.33 18.04
N ARG A 90 -5.01 -7.92 17.72
CA ARG A 90 -5.20 -9.35 17.55
C ARG A 90 -5.00 -9.78 16.09
N VAL A 91 -4.38 -10.94 15.88
CA VAL A 91 -4.35 -11.58 14.55
C VAL A 91 -5.79 -11.94 14.13
N ALA A 92 -6.11 -11.69 12.87
CA ALA A 92 -7.30 -12.20 12.19
C ALA A 92 -6.90 -12.86 10.88
N ASP A 93 -7.75 -13.73 10.36
CA ASP A 93 -7.44 -14.52 9.16
C ASP A 93 -7.33 -13.64 7.91
N ASN A 94 -6.28 -13.86 7.11
CA ASN A 94 -6.09 -13.21 5.82
C ASN A 94 -6.98 -13.87 4.77
N LEU A 95 -8.18 -13.33 4.56
CA LEU A 95 -9.16 -13.88 3.64
C LEU A 95 -8.71 -13.75 2.17
N VAL A 96 -9.01 -14.76 1.35
CA VAL A 96 -8.94 -14.64 -0.11
C VAL A 96 -10.04 -13.68 -0.58
N CYS A 97 -9.75 -12.84 -1.58
CA CYS A 97 -10.76 -11.95 -2.14
C CYS A 97 -11.88 -12.75 -2.85
N PRO A 98 -13.17 -12.47 -2.58
CA PRO A 98 -14.28 -13.06 -3.33
C PRO A 98 -14.17 -12.76 -4.83
N ASP A 99 -14.71 -13.65 -5.67
CA ASP A 99 -14.57 -13.55 -7.13
C ASP A 99 -15.05 -12.19 -7.68
N LEU A 100 -16.17 -11.66 -7.16
CA LEU A 100 -16.68 -10.32 -7.50
C LEU A 100 -15.66 -9.18 -7.28
N VAL A 101 -14.74 -9.31 -6.30
CA VAL A 101 -13.65 -8.35 -6.06
C VAL A 101 -12.54 -8.52 -7.09
N ALA A 102 -12.19 -9.77 -7.44
CA ALA A 102 -11.22 -10.08 -8.48
C ALA A 102 -11.70 -9.61 -9.87
N GLU A 103 -12.96 -9.90 -10.22
CA GLU A 103 -13.64 -9.44 -11.43
C GLU A 103 -13.67 -7.91 -11.51
N ARG A 104 -14.03 -7.23 -10.41
CA ARG A 104 -14.06 -5.76 -10.37
C ARG A 104 -12.68 -5.14 -10.56
N LEU A 105 -11.63 -5.73 -9.99
CA LEU A 105 -10.25 -5.31 -10.23
C LEU A 105 -9.81 -5.56 -11.68
N ASN A 106 -10.15 -6.72 -12.25
CA ASN A 106 -9.88 -7.03 -13.65
C ASN A 106 -10.66 -6.11 -14.61
N ALA A 107 -11.88 -5.69 -14.25
CA ALA A 107 -12.66 -4.72 -15.00
C ALA A 107 -12.05 -3.31 -14.95
N VAL A 108 -11.52 -2.88 -13.79
CA VAL A 108 -10.73 -1.64 -13.66
C VAL A 108 -9.47 -1.71 -14.52
N TYR A 109 -8.72 -2.81 -14.49
CA TYR A 109 -7.56 -3.01 -15.36
C TYR A 109 -7.94 -2.94 -16.84
N THR A 110 -8.93 -3.73 -17.26
CA THR A 110 -9.33 -3.90 -18.66
C THR A 110 -9.84 -2.60 -19.29
N LYS A 111 -10.55 -1.76 -18.53
CA LYS A 111 -11.07 -0.48 -19.01
C LYS A 111 -10.02 0.64 -19.01
N ASN A 112 -8.98 0.53 -18.18
CA ASN A 112 -7.95 1.56 -18.02
C ASN A 112 -6.57 1.11 -18.50
N ARG A 113 -6.48 0.12 -19.40
CA ARG A 113 -5.20 -0.49 -19.86
C ARG A 113 -4.14 0.52 -20.30
N LYS A 114 -4.52 1.68 -20.86
CA LYS A 114 -3.58 2.77 -21.18
C LYS A 114 -2.94 3.38 -19.94
N VAL A 115 -3.72 3.67 -18.90
CA VAL A 115 -3.22 4.19 -17.60
C VAL A 115 -2.30 3.16 -16.94
N PHE A 116 -2.67 1.87 -16.97
CA PHE A 116 -1.82 0.80 -16.46
C PHE A 116 -0.51 0.67 -17.25
N ALA A 117 -0.55 0.77 -18.59
CA ALA A 117 0.66 0.77 -19.42
C ALA A 117 1.58 1.95 -19.08
N SER A 118 1.06 3.18 -19.05
CA SER A 118 1.84 4.36 -18.69
C SER A 118 2.37 4.32 -17.25
N CYS A 119 1.65 3.69 -16.31
CA CYS A 119 2.17 3.43 -14.96
C CYS A 119 3.37 2.47 -15.01
N MET A 120 3.28 1.33 -15.69
CA MET A 120 4.38 0.36 -15.79
C MET A 120 5.60 0.96 -16.51
N GLU A 121 5.38 1.75 -17.56
CA GLU A 121 6.41 2.44 -18.33
C GLU A 121 7.15 3.49 -17.49
N SER A 122 6.43 4.35 -16.75
CA SER A 122 7.02 5.41 -15.93
C SER A 122 7.59 4.94 -14.58
N SER A 123 7.12 3.81 -14.04
CA SER A 123 7.59 3.25 -12.77
C SER A 123 8.63 2.13 -12.90
N ALA A 124 8.80 1.58 -14.10
CA ALA A 124 9.47 0.28 -14.36
C ALA A 124 8.87 -0.92 -13.58
N TYR A 125 7.72 -0.74 -12.91
CA TYR A 125 7.16 -1.72 -11.96
C TYR A 125 5.77 -2.22 -12.39
N GLN A 126 5.61 -3.54 -12.44
CA GLN A 126 4.37 -4.19 -12.83
C GLN A 126 3.41 -4.29 -11.62
N ILE A 127 2.55 -3.27 -11.49
CA ILE A 127 1.52 -3.20 -10.43
C ILE A 127 0.37 -4.19 -10.61
N PHE A 128 -0.03 -4.49 -11.86
CA PHE A 128 -1.08 -5.46 -12.17
C PHE A 128 -0.90 -6.10 -13.57
N PRO A 129 -1.06 -7.43 -13.72
CA PRO A 129 -1.16 -8.44 -12.65
C PRO A 129 0.09 -8.43 -11.77
N TYR A 130 -0.01 -8.84 -10.50
CA TYR A 130 1.12 -8.75 -9.58
C TYR A 130 2.29 -9.61 -10.03
N SER A 131 3.50 -9.05 -10.01
CA SER A 131 4.74 -9.71 -10.44
C SER A 131 5.42 -10.59 -9.36
N GLY A 132 4.83 -10.68 -8.15
CA GLY A 132 5.43 -11.37 -7.00
C GLY A 132 6.59 -10.63 -6.33
N LYS A 133 7.04 -9.50 -6.87
CA LYS A 133 8.18 -8.72 -6.37
C LYS A 133 7.72 -7.61 -5.43
N VAL A 134 8.34 -7.51 -4.25
CA VAL A 134 8.21 -6.32 -3.41
C VAL A 134 8.98 -5.15 -4.07
N PRO A 135 8.40 -3.95 -4.19
CA PRO A 135 9.06 -2.82 -4.85
C PRO A 135 10.23 -2.28 -4.02
N THR A 136 11.29 -1.86 -4.69
CA THR A 136 12.44 -1.15 -4.12
C THR A 136 12.12 0.33 -3.86
N SER A 137 13.01 1.05 -3.16
CA SER A 137 12.89 2.50 -2.95
C SER A 137 12.84 3.28 -4.27
N GLN A 138 13.51 2.79 -5.32
CA GLN A 138 13.47 3.40 -6.64
C GLN A 138 12.10 3.16 -7.30
N ASP A 139 11.61 1.93 -7.29
CA ASP A 139 10.28 1.58 -7.84
C ASP A 139 9.16 2.37 -7.12
N ILE A 140 9.24 2.49 -5.79
CA ILE A 140 8.31 3.30 -4.98
C ILE A 140 8.41 4.77 -5.36
N THR A 141 9.62 5.32 -5.53
CA THR A 141 9.82 6.71 -5.94
C THR A 141 9.17 6.99 -7.30
N LEU A 142 9.44 6.14 -8.29
CA LEU A 142 8.89 6.31 -9.63
C LEU A 142 7.37 6.05 -9.68
N MET A 143 6.83 5.09 -8.90
CA MET A 143 5.38 4.91 -8.74
C MET A 143 4.70 6.13 -8.11
N VAL A 144 5.29 6.74 -7.07
CA VAL A 144 4.75 7.92 -6.40
C VAL A 144 4.83 9.17 -7.30
N GLN A 145 5.90 9.30 -8.08
CA GLN A 145 6.06 10.41 -9.03
C GLN A 145 5.23 10.25 -10.30
N SER A 146 4.80 9.03 -10.64
CA SER A 146 3.96 8.74 -11.81
C SER A 146 2.49 9.14 -11.58
N PRO A 147 1.93 10.11 -12.33
CA PRO A 147 0.51 10.45 -12.24
C PRO A 147 -0.39 9.28 -12.62
N ALA A 148 0.06 8.40 -13.52
CA ALA A 148 -0.68 7.22 -13.95
C ALA A 148 -0.76 6.16 -12.85
N CYS A 149 0.35 5.89 -12.15
CA CYS A 149 0.33 4.97 -11.00
C CYS A 149 -0.50 5.56 -9.84
N MET A 150 -0.31 6.84 -9.52
CA MET A 150 -1.09 7.48 -8.45
C MET A 150 -2.59 7.57 -8.77
N ALA A 151 -2.98 7.69 -10.04
CA ALA A 151 -4.38 7.57 -10.45
C ALA A 151 -4.96 6.18 -10.16
N ILE A 152 -4.23 5.11 -10.51
CA ILE A 152 -4.63 3.72 -10.22
C ILE A 152 -4.72 3.46 -8.71
N ILE A 153 -3.67 3.81 -7.96
CA ILE A 153 -3.59 3.64 -6.50
C ILE A 153 -4.76 4.36 -5.83
N THR A 154 -5.03 5.61 -6.21
CA THR A 154 -6.15 6.39 -5.68
C THR A 154 -7.50 5.75 -6.03
N ALA A 155 -7.72 5.34 -7.28
CA ALA A 155 -8.97 4.72 -7.73
C ALA A 155 -9.29 3.40 -6.99
N VAL A 156 -8.27 2.60 -6.68
CA VAL A 156 -8.44 1.36 -5.90
C VAL A 156 -8.73 1.66 -4.42
N VAL A 157 -8.12 2.70 -3.82
CA VAL A 157 -8.51 3.18 -2.48
C VAL A 157 -9.95 3.70 -2.46
N MET A 158 -10.34 4.52 -3.44
CA MET A 158 -11.71 5.04 -3.59
C MET A 158 -12.75 3.93 -3.80
N SER A 159 -12.35 2.77 -4.35
CA SER A 159 -13.21 1.60 -4.49
C SER A 159 -13.52 0.89 -3.16
N ASN A 160 -12.87 1.31 -2.05
CA ASN A 160 -13.00 0.78 -0.69
C ASN A 160 -13.12 -0.74 -0.62
N LEU A 161 -12.15 -1.45 -1.22
CA LEU A 161 -12.12 -2.90 -1.21
C LEU A 161 -12.09 -3.47 0.23
N PRO A 162 -12.61 -4.68 0.46
CA PRO A 162 -12.46 -5.38 1.73
C PRO A 162 -10.99 -5.69 2.04
N ALA A 163 -10.71 -6.04 3.30
CA ALA A 163 -9.45 -6.65 3.70
C ALA A 163 -9.41 -8.09 3.19
N CYS A 164 -8.74 -8.29 2.05
CA CYS A 164 -8.54 -9.59 1.43
C CYS A 164 -7.28 -9.61 0.56
N SER A 165 -6.83 -10.81 0.19
CA SER A 165 -5.69 -11.04 -0.69
C SER A 165 -6.11 -11.63 -2.05
N LEU A 166 -5.50 -11.11 -3.12
CA LEU A 166 -5.67 -11.56 -4.51
C LEU A 166 -4.31 -12.04 -5.02
N GLY A 167 -4.12 -13.36 -5.16
CA GLY A 167 -2.81 -13.93 -5.53
C GLY A 167 -1.70 -13.48 -4.58
N ASP A 168 -1.91 -13.69 -3.27
CA ASP A 168 -1.07 -13.26 -2.15
C ASP A 168 -0.83 -11.75 -2.00
N MET A 169 -1.33 -10.90 -2.89
CA MET A 169 -1.33 -9.44 -2.72
C MET A 169 -2.51 -8.99 -1.83
N PRO A 170 -2.29 -8.42 -0.62
CA PRO A 170 -3.34 -7.81 0.18
C PRO A 170 -3.68 -6.41 -0.38
N VAL A 171 -4.43 -6.39 -1.50
CA VAL A 171 -4.56 -5.22 -2.40
C VAL A 171 -4.85 -3.93 -1.64
N LYS A 172 -5.82 -3.94 -0.71
CA LYS A 172 -6.20 -2.78 0.12
C LYS A 172 -5.00 -2.20 0.89
N ALA A 173 -4.21 -3.05 1.53
CA ALA A 173 -3.06 -2.63 2.33
C ALA A 173 -1.91 -2.10 1.47
N VAL A 174 -1.70 -2.68 0.28
CA VAL A 174 -0.69 -2.20 -0.68
C VAL A 174 -1.03 -0.77 -1.14
N VAL A 175 -2.26 -0.52 -1.60
CA VAL A 175 -2.61 0.81 -2.12
C VAL A 175 -2.73 1.86 -1.02
N GLU A 176 -3.21 1.49 0.18
CA GLU A 176 -3.24 2.40 1.33
C GLU A 176 -1.83 2.76 1.83
N THR A 177 -0.87 1.81 1.80
CA THR A 177 0.54 2.08 2.14
C THR A 177 1.24 2.93 1.09
N LEU A 178 1.05 2.67 -0.21
CA LEU A 178 1.59 3.53 -1.27
C LEU A 178 1.02 4.95 -1.20
N LEU A 179 -0.28 5.09 -0.94
CA LEU A 179 -0.92 6.40 -0.78
C LEU A 179 -0.38 7.13 0.46
N LYS A 180 -0.15 6.43 1.59
CA LYS A 180 0.51 7.00 2.78
C LYS A 180 1.92 7.50 2.45
N ILE A 181 2.74 6.69 1.77
CA ILE A 181 4.11 7.04 1.38
C ILE A 181 4.12 8.24 0.42
N SER A 182 3.15 8.36 -0.50
CA SER A 182 3.06 9.53 -1.38
C SER A 182 2.91 10.86 -0.62
N VAL A 183 2.26 10.84 0.56
CA VAL A 183 2.15 12.01 1.43
C VAL A 183 3.44 12.25 2.21
N ASP A 184 4.07 11.20 2.75
CA ASP A 184 5.38 11.33 3.41
C ASP A 184 6.42 11.97 2.46
N MET A 185 6.44 11.52 1.20
CA MET A 185 7.36 12.01 0.18
C MET A 185 7.04 13.45 -0.26
N ALA A 186 5.76 13.82 -0.32
CA ALA A 186 5.35 15.21 -0.53
C ALA A 186 5.72 16.14 0.64
N ASP A 187 5.85 15.59 1.85
CA ASP A 187 6.36 16.28 3.05
C ASP A 187 7.91 16.18 3.20
N GLY A 188 8.61 15.64 2.19
CA GLY A 188 10.07 15.63 2.11
C GLY A 188 10.77 14.36 2.60
N ALA A 189 10.04 13.28 2.93
CA ALA A 189 10.66 12.00 3.29
C ALA A 189 11.20 11.23 2.07
N SER A 190 12.29 10.50 2.25
CA SER A 190 12.77 9.53 1.26
C SER A 190 11.83 8.32 1.15
N ALA A 191 11.73 7.73 -0.05
CA ALA A 191 11.00 6.47 -0.22
C ALA A 191 11.62 5.34 0.64
N PRO A 192 10.78 4.51 1.31
CA PRO A 192 11.27 3.45 2.19
C PRO A 192 12.01 2.35 1.43
N SER A 193 12.88 1.61 2.13
CA SER A 193 13.42 0.33 1.63
C SER A 193 12.31 -0.71 1.42
N ALA A 194 12.56 -1.73 0.59
CA ALA A 194 11.62 -2.84 0.39
C ALA A 194 11.23 -3.53 1.72
N ILE A 195 12.15 -3.60 2.69
CA ILE A 195 11.90 -4.14 4.04
C ILE A 195 10.93 -3.24 4.83
N GLN A 196 11.17 -1.93 4.85
CA GLN A 196 10.29 -0.96 5.52
C GLN A 196 8.90 -0.89 4.86
N PHE A 197 8.85 -0.92 3.52
CA PHE A 197 7.60 -1.01 2.76
C PHE A 197 6.83 -2.28 3.13
N HIS A 198 7.49 -3.44 3.11
CA HIS A 198 6.86 -4.72 3.48
C HIS A 198 6.37 -4.73 4.92
N ALA A 199 7.12 -4.14 5.87
CA ALA A 199 6.71 -4.04 7.27
C ALA A 199 5.45 -3.15 7.45
N LEU A 200 5.44 -1.95 6.85
CA LEU A 200 4.27 -1.05 6.87
C LEU A 200 3.05 -1.68 6.18
N MET A 201 3.25 -2.33 5.03
CA MET A 201 2.21 -3.05 4.30
C MET A 201 1.65 -4.24 5.11
N SER A 202 2.50 -5.02 5.78
CA SER A 202 2.09 -6.15 6.61
C SER A 202 1.29 -5.69 7.84
N TRP A 203 1.79 -4.69 8.58
CA TRP A 203 1.04 -4.05 9.66
C TRP A 203 -0.31 -3.53 9.16
N ARG A 204 -0.34 -2.90 7.97
CA ARG A 204 -1.58 -2.35 7.41
C ARG A 204 -2.57 -3.42 6.98
N ARG A 205 -2.09 -4.56 6.44
CA ARG A 205 -2.91 -5.76 6.17
C ARG A 205 -3.53 -6.27 7.47
N ASP A 206 -2.73 -6.44 8.51
CA ASP A 206 -3.16 -7.05 9.77
C ASP A 206 -4.16 -6.15 10.51
N VAL A 207 -3.93 -4.82 10.51
CA VAL A 207 -4.90 -3.82 10.98
C VAL A 207 -6.22 -3.89 10.20
N ASN A 208 -6.15 -3.98 8.87
CA ASN A 208 -7.34 -4.05 8.02
C ASN A 208 -8.14 -5.36 8.24
N ALA A 209 -7.45 -6.50 8.34
CA ALA A 209 -8.07 -7.80 8.61
C ALA A 209 -8.71 -7.83 10.01
N ALA A 210 -7.98 -7.39 11.04
CA ALA A 210 -8.48 -7.34 12.42
C ALA A 210 -9.72 -6.44 12.54
N LYS A 211 -9.68 -5.26 11.93
CA LYS A 211 -10.81 -4.33 11.88
C LYS A 211 -12.02 -4.91 11.13
N GLN A 212 -11.81 -5.65 10.05
CA GLN A 212 -12.90 -6.30 9.30
C GLN A 212 -13.52 -7.48 10.08
N ALA A 213 -12.71 -8.24 10.83
CA ALA A 213 -13.17 -9.34 11.67
C ALA A 213 -13.83 -8.88 12.99
N GLY A 214 -13.93 -7.57 13.25
CA GLY A 214 -14.50 -7.03 14.49
C GLY A 214 -13.66 -7.34 15.74
N VAL A 215 -12.37 -7.60 15.58
CA VAL A 215 -11.44 -7.90 16.68
C VAL A 215 -10.56 -6.70 17.03
N PRO A 216 -9.89 -6.66 18.20
CA PRO A 216 -8.97 -5.58 18.54
C PRO A 216 -7.90 -5.40 17.47
N TYR A 217 -7.70 -4.16 17.04
CA TYR A 217 -6.70 -3.75 16.05
C TYR A 217 -5.96 -2.52 16.57
N ASP A 218 -4.79 -2.21 16.01
CA ASP A 218 -3.87 -1.12 16.40
C ASP A 218 -4.44 0.30 16.15
N GLY A 219 -5.71 0.54 16.48
CA GLY A 219 -6.49 1.73 16.13
C GLY A 219 -6.21 2.97 16.98
N ASP A 220 -5.57 2.78 18.13
CA ASP A 220 -5.18 3.85 19.05
C ASP A 220 -3.69 4.21 18.91
N SER A 221 -2.95 3.58 17.98
CA SER A 221 -1.54 3.87 17.75
C SER A 221 -1.31 5.15 16.95
N GLU A 222 -0.17 5.79 17.21
CA GLU A 222 0.31 6.93 16.43
C GLU A 222 0.43 6.58 14.94
N LEU A 223 0.90 5.37 14.61
CA LEU A 223 1.04 4.91 13.23
C LEU A 223 -0.31 4.82 12.51
N TYR A 224 -1.39 4.38 13.19
CA TYR A 224 -2.74 4.39 12.63
C TYR A 224 -3.34 5.79 12.52
N ALA A 225 -3.05 6.69 13.47
CA ALA A 225 -3.42 8.10 13.36
C ALA A 225 -2.75 8.79 12.15
N ILE A 226 -1.45 8.55 11.95
CA ILE A 226 -0.68 9.01 10.78
C ILE A 226 -1.26 8.44 9.48
N PHE A 227 -1.49 7.12 9.40
CA PHE A 227 -2.08 6.49 8.22
C PHE A 227 -3.46 7.07 7.86
N LYS A 228 -4.35 7.26 8.85
CA LYS A 228 -5.65 7.92 8.65
C LYS A 228 -5.48 9.33 8.11
N LYS A 229 -4.58 10.14 8.69
CA LYS A 229 -4.35 11.54 8.28
C LYS A 229 -3.78 11.62 6.86
N ALA A 230 -2.83 10.75 6.51
CA ALA A 230 -2.22 10.70 5.19
C ALA A 230 -3.23 10.29 4.11
N ILE A 231 -3.97 9.19 4.31
CA ILE A 231 -5.01 8.74 3.37
C ILE A 231 -6.10 9.82 3.21
N ALA A 232 -6.57 10.42 4.31
CA ALA A 232 -7.56 11.49 4.25
C ALA A 232 -7.06 12.72 3.48
N ARG A 233 -5.81 13.15 3.71
CA ARG A 233 -5.18 14.25 2.96
C ARG A 233 -5.13 13.93 1.47
N ALA A 234 -4.55 12.80 1.10
CA ALA A 234 -4.39 12.40 -0.30
C ALA A 234 -5.74 12.31 -1.04
N LEU A 235 -6.77 11.74 -0.40
CA LEU A 235 -8.13 11.68 -0.96
C LEU A 235 -8.81 13.06 -1.02
N SER A 236 -8.47 14.01 -0.14
CA SER A 236 -9.01 15.38 -0.19
C SER A 236 -8.33 16.28 -1.23
N THR A 237 -7.08 15.97 -1.62
CA THR A 237 -6.28 16.78 -2.57
C THR A 237 -6.19 16.17 -3.97
N THR A 238 -6.77 14.99 -4.20
CA THR A 238 -6.70 14.30 -5.49
C THR A 238 -7.66 14.88 -6.53
N SER A 239 -7.23 14.91 -7.79
CA SER A 239 -8.08 15.22 -8.96
C SER A 239 -8.71 13.97 -9.59
N VAL A 240 -8.31 12.78 -9.14
CA VAL A 240 -8.73 11.47 -9.68
C VAL A 240 -10.23 11.25 -9.47
N LYS A 241 -10.91 10.72 -10.49
CA LYS A 241 -12.35 10.40 -10.45
C LYS A 241 -12.57 9.01 -11.00
N VAL A 242 -13.27 8.16 -10.26
CA VAL A 242 -13.72 6.87 -10.78
C VAL A 242 -15.16 7.03 -11.27
N LEU A 243 -15.37 6.88 -12.57
CA LEU A 243 -16.70 6.95 -13.18
C LEU A 243 -17.50 5.67 -12.86
N PRO A 244 -18.85 5.69 -12.92
CA PRO A 244 -19.69 4.51 -12.64
C PRO A 244 -19.41 3.30 -13.53
N ASN A 245 -18.84 3.53 -14.72
CA ASN A 245 -18.41 2.47 -15.64
C ASN A 245 -17.04 1.85 -15.27
N LEU A 246 -16.38 2.30 -14.18
CA LEU A 246 -15.01 1.95 -13.74
C LEU A 246 -13.86 2.55 -14.58
N THR A 247 -14.10 3.60 -15.37
CA THR A 247 -13.01 4.41 -15.97
C THR A 247 -12.40 5.38 -14.93
N ILE A 248 -11.09 5.62 -15.05
CA ILE A 248 -10.27 6.56 -14.25
C ILE A 248 -9.86 7.74 -15.14
#